data_AF-A0A6B2DUM4-F1
#
_entry.id   AF-A0A6B2DUM4-F1
#
_cell.length_a   1.000
_cell.length_b   1.000
_cell.length_c   1.000
_cell.angle_alpha   90.00
_cell.angle_beta   90.00
_cell.angle_gamma   90.00
#
_symmetry.space_group_name_H-M   'P 1'
#
loop_
_entity.id
_entity.type
_entity.pdbx_description
1 polymer ?
#
loop_
_entity_poly.entity_id
_entity_poly.type
_entity_poly.pdbx_seq_one_letter_code
_entity_poly.pdbx_strand_id
1 'polypeptide(L)'
;VLPAAERGETIDVDELYPTLAAAGLAYGPAFRGVRAAWHEGDDLCADLVLPQEAGDPAGYLLHPALFDAALHLVPFLGLDPRPRARLPFVFSDVGLHAAGASTLRLRLRRLGPDT
;
A
#
# COMPACT_ATOMS: atom_id res chain seq x y z
N VAL A 1 -11.86 -1.31 14.22
CA VAL A 1 -10.51 -0.74 14.41
C VAL A 1 -9.60 -1.90 14.74
N LEU A 2 -8.70 -2.29 13.83
CA LEU A 2 -7.75 -3.36 14.11
C LEU A 2 -6.87 -2.95 15.31
N PRO A 3 -6.60 -3.84 16.27
CA PRO A 3 -5.81 -3.49 17.44
C PRO A 3 -4.43 -2.96 17.01
N ALA A 4 -3.97 -1.92 17.71
CA ALA A 4 -2.62 -1.39 17.56
C ALA A 4 -1.66 -2.40 18.19
N ALA A 5 -1.08 -3.28 17.38
CA ALA A 5 0.20 -3.88 17.72
C ALA A 5 1.22 -2.73 17.87
N GLU A 6 2.25 -2.91 18.71
CA GLU A 6 3.29 -1.90 18.93
C GLU A 6 3.87 -1.45 17.59
N ARG A 7 3.45 -0.28 17.11
CA ARG A 7 3.90 0.30 15.84
C ARG A 7 5.34 0.80 16.06
N GLY A 8 6.27 0.44 15.19
CA GLY A 8 7.62 1.01 15.18
C GLY A 8 7.63 2.42 14.58
N GLU A 9 8.72 2.79 13.90
CA GLU A 9 8.87 4.12 13.32
C GLU A 9 7.77 4.44 12.30
N THR A 10 7.03 5.52 12.52
CA THR A 10 5.89 5.90 11.67
C THR A 10 6.39 6.54 10.37
N ILE A 11 5.80 6.15 9.26
CA ILE A 11 6.00 6.77 7.95
C ILE A 11 4.96 7.89 7.81
N ASP A 12 5.43 9.07 7.42
CA ASP A 12 4.54 10.19 7.12
C ASP A 12 3.73 9.91 5.86
N VAL A 13 2.47 9.52 6.05
CA VAL A 13 1.54 9.21 4.96
C VAL A 13 0.97 10.45 4.30
N ASP A 14 1.10 11.64 4.91
CA ASP A 14 0.63 12.88 4.30
C ASP A 14 1.54 13.26 3.12
N GLU A 15 2.83 12.92 3.21
CA GLU A 15 3.82 13.12 2.14
C GLU A 15 3.83 11.99 1.08
N LEU A 16 3.10 10.89 1.31
CA LEU A 16 3.03 9.75 0.39
C LEU A 16 2.57 10.15 -1.02
N TYR A 17 1.36 10.72 -1.12
CA TYR A 17 0.77 11.04 -2.41
C TYR A 17 1.45 12.23 -3.12
N PRO A 18 1.89 13.30 -2.43
CA PRO A 18 2.77 14.30 -3.01
C PRO A 18 4.05 13.71 -3.62
N THR A 19 4.71 12.80 -2.90
CA THR A 19 5.94 12.12 -3.39
C THR A 19 5.68 11.29 -4.63
N LEU A 20 4.59 10.51 -4.65
CA LEU A 20 4.19 9.72 -5.81
C LEU A 20 3.86 10.60 -7.02
N ALA A 21 3.14 11.70 -6.80
CA ALA A 21 2.81 12.65 -7.85
C ALA A 21 4.06 13.30 -8.45
N ALA A 22 5.04 13.68 -7.62
CA ALA A 22 6.34 14.20 -8.07
C ALA A 22 7.13 13.18 -8.90
N ALA A 23 6.92 11.89 -8.65
CA ALA A 23 7.49 10.79 -9.43
C ALA A 23 6.69 10.45 -10.71
N GLY A 24 5.58 11.15 -11.00
CA GLY A 24 4.73 10.94 -12.19
C GLY A 24 3.52 10.04 -11.95
N LEU A 25 3.25 9.63 -10.70
CA LEU A 25 2.12 8.79 -10.31
C LEU A 25 1.06 9.62 -9.58
N ALA A 26 0.26 10.37 -10.34
CA ALA A 26 -0.83 11.18 -9.79
C ALA A 26 -2.10 10.33 -9.56
N TYR A 27 -2.32 9.91 -8.31
CA TYR A 27 -3.52 9.15 -7.94
C TYR A 27 -4.69 10.05 -7.57
N GLY A 28 -5.88 9.74 -8.10
CA GLY A 28 -7.14 10.37 -7.71
C GLY A 28 -7.71 9.81 -6.39
N PRO A 29 -8.74 10.44 -5.80
CA PRO A 29 -9.27 10.12 -4.47
C PRO A 29 -9.63 8.64 -4.26
N ALA A 30 -10.20 8.00 -5.29
CA ALA A 30 -10.58 6.59 -5.26
C ALA A 30 -9.40 5.63 -4.96
N PHE A 31 -8.17 6.03 -5.27
CA PHE A 31 -6.96 5.22 -5.09
C PHE A 31 -6.17 5.60 -3.83
N ARG A 32 -6.59 6.64 -3.09
CA ARG A 32 -5.86 7.13 -1.91
C ARG A 32 -6.31 6.44 -0.62
N GLY A 33 -6.08 5.13 -0.54
CA GLY A 33 -6.58 4.26 0.54
C GLY A 33 -5.67 4.12 1.78
N VAL A 34 -4.40 4.52 1.72
CA VAL A 34 -3.46 4.39 2.85
C VAL A 34 -3.83 5.35 3.99
N ARG A 35 -3.96 4.83 5.21
CA ARG A 35 -4.32 5.61 6.42
C ARG A 35 -3.21 5.75 7.44
N ALA A 36 -2.35 4.75 7.53
CA ALA A 36 -1.18 4.76 8.39
C ALA A 36 -0.15 3.78 7.83
N ALA A 37 1.13 4.10 7.95
CA ALA A 37 2.22 3.21 7.61
C ALA A 37 3.33 3.33 8.66
N TRP A 38 4.02 2.23 8.95
CA TRP A 38 5.08 2.18 9.95
C TRP A 38 6.05 1.04 9.64
N HIS A 39 7.28 1.17 10.12
CA HIS A 39 8.24 0.09 10.14
C HIS A 39 8.00 -0.84 11.33
N GLU A 40 8.09 -2.15 11.10
CA GLU A 40 8.04 -3.19 12.12
C GLU A 40 9.23 -4.14 11.89
N GLY A 41 10.35 -3.85 12.54
CA GLY A 41 11.62 -4.50 12.22
C GLY A 41 12.03 -4.22 10.78
N ASP A 42 12.24 -5.26 9.99
CA ASP A 42 12.59 -5.17 8.56
C ASP A 42 11.37 -5.01 7.63
N ASP A 43 10.17 -5.00 8.19
CA ASP A 43 8.93 -4.92 7.41
C ASP A 43 8.34 -3.52 7.40
N LEU A 44 7.63 -3.21 6.32
CA LEU A 44 6.75 -2.05 6.23
C LEU A 44 5.32 -2.53 6.41
N CYS A 45 4.65 -2.05 7.45
CA CYS A 45 3.26 -2.33 7.74
C CYS A 45 2.39 -1.10 7.41
N ALA A 46 1.14 -1.34 7.03
CA ALA A 46 0.18 -0.25 6.82
C ALA A 46 -1.27 -0.66 7.07
N ASP A 47 -2.08 0.29 7.50
CA ASP A 47 -3.54 0.17 7.55
C ASP A 47 -4.14 0.90 6.34
N LEU A 48 -5.00 0.22 5.58
CA LEU A 48 -5.66 0.73 4.38
C LEU A 48 -7.18 0.63 4.51
N VAL A 49 -7.87 1.60 3.92
CA VAL A 49 -9.32 1.66 3.84
C VAL A 49 -9.72 2.00 2.41
N LEU A 50 -10.70 1.28 1.87
CA LEU A 50 -11.30 1.56 0.57
C LEU A 50 -11.93 2.97 0.61
N PRO A 51 -11.47 3.93 -0.21
CA PRO A 51 -12.08 5.25 -0.28
C PRO A 51 -13.54 5.17 -0.76
N GLN A 52 -14.39 6.09 -0.31
CA GLN A 52 -15.80 6.11 -0.70
C GLN A 52 -15.97 6.31 -2.21
N GLU A 53 -15.08 7.10 -2.82
CA GLU A 53 -15.05 7.39 -4.26
C GLU A 53 -14.74 6.16 -5.12
N ALA A 54 -14.24 5.08 -4.50
CA ALA A 54 -13.96 3.83 -5.18
C ALA A 54 -15.23 2.96 -5.36
N GLY A 55 -16.33 3.29 -4.68
CA GLY A 55 -17.59 2.55 -4.76
C GLY A 55 -17.70 1.38 -3.78
N ASP A 56 -18.66 0.50 -4.04
CA ASP A 56 -18.97 -0.65 -3.18
C ASP A 56 -17.91 -1.76 -3.36
N PRO A 57 -17.33 -2.32 -2.27
CA PRO A 57 -16.49 -3.52 -2.35
C PRO A 57 -17.23 -4.76 -2.89
N ALA A 58 -18.57 -4.78 -2.86
CA ALA A 58 -19.38 -5.89 -3.35
C ALA A 58 -19.09 -6.21 -4.82
N GLY A 59 -19.01 -7.50 -5.14
CA GLY A 59 -18.69 -7.98 -6.49
C GLY A 59 -17.20 -8.12 -6.78
N TYR A 60 -16.32 -7.66 -5.88
CA TYR A 60 -14.89 -7.90 -5.97
C TYR A 60 -14.41 -8.89 -4.91
N LEU A 61 -13.55 -9.81 -5.34
CA LEU A 61 -12.78 -10.62 -4.40
C LEU A 61 -11.88 -9.72 -3.55
N LEU A 62 -11.10 -8.88 -4.22
CA LEU A 62 -10.38 -7.77 -3.63
C LEU A 62 -10.61 -6.54 -4.51
N HIS A 63 -11.06 -5.43 -3.92
CA HIS A 63 -11.37 -4.23 -4.69
C HIS A 63 -10.10 -3.68 -5.37
N PRO A 64 -10.10 -3.45 -6.71
CA PRO A 64 -8.89 -3.03 -7.44
C PRO A 64 -8.23 -1.78 -6.89
N ALA A 65 -9.01 -0.77 -6.49
CA ALA A 65 -8.46 0.45 -5.90
C ALA A 65 -7.82 0.24 -4.52
N LEU A 66 -8.33 -0.71 -3.73
CA LEU A 66 -7.76 -1.06 -2.43
C LEU A 66 -6.48 -1.88 -2.60
N PHE A 67 -6.44 -2.76 -3.60
CA PHE A 67 -5.23 -3.48 -3.97
C PHE A 67 -4.16 -2.53 -4.50
N ASP A 68 -4.50 -1.61 -5.41
CA ASP A 68 -3.57 -0.63 -5.96
C ASP A 68 -2.99 0.28 -4.87
N ALA A 69 -3.82 0.75 -3.94
CA ALA A 69 -3.37 1.54 -2.79
C ALA A 69 -2.31 0.81 -1.94
N ALA A 70 -2.35 -0.53 -1.86
CA ALA A 70 -1.32 -1.31 -1.17
C ALA A 70 0.05 -1.24 -1.86
N LEU A 71 0.07 -1.03 -3.18
CA LEU A 71 1.28 -0.94 -3.98
C LEU A 71 1.97 0.43 -3.87
N HIS A 72 1.25 1.46 -3.43
CA HIS A 72 1.76 2.84 -3.31
C HIS A 72 2.91 2.97 -2.29
N LEU A 73 3.03 2.00 -1.38
CA LEU A 73 4.07 1.94 -0.35
C LEU A 73 5.35 1.22 -0.81
N VAL A 74 5.34 0.56 -1.98
CA VAL A 74 6.53 -0.15 -2.51
C VAL A 74 7.76 0.77 -2.65
N PRO A 75 7.64 2.03 -3.12
CA PRO A 75 8.78 2.95 -3.17
C PRO A 75 9.45 3.21 -1.81
N PHE A 76 8.74 3.00 -0.70
CA PHE A 76 9.22 3.24 0.67
C PHE A 76 9.97 2.04 1.26
N LEU A 77 10.12 0.93 0.52
CA LEU A 77 10.93 -0.24 0.92
C LEU A 77 12.46 -0.01 0.79
N GLY A 78 12.91 1.20 0.47
CA GLY A 78 14.33 1.53 0.34
C GLY A 78 15.02 0.75 -0.78
N LEU A 79 14.31 0.46 -1.88
CA LEU A 79 14.83 -0.31 -3.01
C LEU A 79 15.89 0.45 -3.82
N ASP A 80 15.81 1.79 -3.88
CA ASP A 80 16.77 2.67 -4.56
C ASP A 80 16.78 4.05 -3.86
N PRO A 81 17.95 4.68 -3.66
CA PRO A 81 18.05 6.04 -3.16
C PRO A 81 17.44 7.13 -4.07
N ARG A 82 17.13 6.83 -5.34
CA ARG A 82 16.55 7.80 -6.28
C ARG A 82 15.01 7.70 -6.28
N PRO A 83 14.30 8.84 -6.12
CA PRO A 83 12.85 8.86 -6.21
C PRO A 83 12.44 8.62 -7.66
N ARG A 84 11.89 7.43 -7.94
CA ARG A 84 11.32 7.07 -9.25
C ARG A 84 10.00 6.34 -9.07
N ALA A 85 9.08 6.54 -10.01
CA ALA A 85 7.86 5.74 -10.10
C ALA A 85 8.24 4.27 -10.25
N ARG A 86 7.62 3.42 -9.44
CA ARG A 86 7.78 1.96 -9.50
C ARG A 86 6.39 1.34 -9.59
N LEU A 87 6.24 0.46 -10.55
CA LEU A 87 5.04 -0.33 -10.74
C LEU A 87 5.41 -1.81 -10.68
N PRO A 88 4.56 -2.66 -10.08
CA PRO A 88 4.79 -4.10 -10.14
C PRO A 88 4.82 -4.58 -11.59
N PHE A 89 5.82 -5.40 -11.91
CA PHE A 89 5.92 -6.05 -13.22
C PHE A 89 5.26 -7.44 -13.22
N VAL A 90 5.44 -8.20 -12.13
CA VAL A 90 4.95 -9.56 -12.01
C VAL A 90 4.53 -9.84 -10.57
N PHE A 91 3.50 -10.66 -10.41
CA PHE A 91 3.11 -11.27 -9.15
C PHE A 91 3.31 -12.78 -9.27
N SER A 92 3.93 -13.39 -8.26
CA SER A 92 4.10 -14.84 -8.15
C SER A 92 3.53 -15.30 -6.81
N ASP A 93 3.11 -16.57 -6.74
CA ASP A 93 2.61 -17.19 -5.51
C ASP A 93 1.45 -16.43 -4.83
N VAL A 94 0.48 -15.99 -5.65
CA VAL A 94 -0.68 -15.20 -5.18
C VAL A 94 -1.76 -16.12 -4.60
N GLY A 95 -2.15 -15.86 -3.36
CA GLY A 95 -3.29 -16.50 -2.70
C GLY A 95 -4.27 -15.47 -2.13
N LEU A 96 -5.56 -15.81 -2.14
CA LEU A 96 -6.60 -15.02 -1.50
C LEU A 96 -7.36 -15.87 -0.48
N HIS A 97 -7.45 -15.37 0.76
CA HIS A 97 -8.05 -16.11 1.87
C HIS A 97 -9.42 -15.56 2.32
N ALA A 98 -9.76 -14.33 1.93
CA ALA A 98 -11.02 -13.67 2.24
C ALA A 98 -11.40 -12.71 1.11
N ALA A 99 -12.70 -12.47 0.93
CA ALA A 99 -13.24 -11.62 -0.14
C ALA A 99 -14.10 -10.46 0.39
N GLY A 100 -14.28 -9.42 -0.42
CA GLY A 100 -15.18 -8.29 -0.10
C GLY A 100 -14.66 -7.34 0.98
N ALA A 101 -13.34 -7.32 1.21
CA ALA A 101 -12.72 -6.46 2.21
C ALA A 101 -12.80 -4.98 1.81
N SER A 102 -13.24 -4.13 2.75
CA SER A 102 -13.14 -2.67 2.66
C SER A 102 -11.96 -2.10 3.44
N THR A 103 -11.25 -2.93 4.20
CA THR A 103 -10.05 -2.56 4.95
C THR A 103 -9.00 -3.65 4.83
N LEU A 104 -7.73 -3.26 4.81
CA LEU A 104 -6.60 -4.19 4.81
C LEU A 104 -5.56 -3.76 5.84
N ARG A 105 -4.86 -4.76 6.39
CA ARG A 105 -3.55 -4.57 6.98
C ARG A 105 -2.51 -5.15 6.03
N LEU A 106 -1.62 -4.31 5.56
CA LEU A 106 -0.52 -4.66 4.69
C LEU A 106 0.73 -4.95 5.53
N ARG A 107 1.50 -5.95 5.08
CA ARG A 107 2.88 -6.18 5.49
C ARG A 107 3.69 -6.40 4.22
N LEU A 108 4.65 -5.52 3.95
CA LEU A 108 5.59 -5.62 2.85
C LEU A 108 6.96 -5.97 3.41
N ARG A 109 7.60 -6.96 2.78
CA ARG A 109 8.95 -7.39 3.09
C ARG A 109 9.80 -7.39 1.83
N ARG A 110 10.99 -6.81 1.92
CA ARG A 110 12.01 -6.95 0.87
C ARG A 110 12.70 -8.30 1.02
N LEU A 111 12.62 -9.15 0.00
CA LEU A 111 13.25 -10.48 0.00
C LEU A 111 14.64 -10.50 -0.67
N GLY A 112 15.03 -9.42 -1.36
CA GLY A 112 16.30 -9.33 -2.07
C GLY A 112 16.53 -7.96 -2.71
N PRO A 113 17.64 -7.77 -3.45
CA PRO A 113 17.86 -6.57 -4.24
C PRO A 113 16.86 -6.43 -5.39
N ASP A 114 16.66 -5.19 -5.84
CA ASP A 114 15.96 -4.87 -7.08
C ASP A 114 16.88 -5.29 -8.25
N THR A 115 16.43 -6.24 -9.06
CA THR A 115 17.20 -6.83 -10.18
C THR A 115 16.62 -6.42 -11.52
#